data_AF-A0A8T7KD77-F1
#
_entry.id   AF-A0A8T7KD77-F1
#
_cell.length_a   1.000
_cell.length_b   1.000
_cell.length_c   1.000
_cell.angle_alpha   90.00
_cell.angle_beta   90.00
_cell.angle_gamma   90.00
#
_symmetry.space_group_name_H-M   'P 1'
#
loop_
_entity.id
_entity.type
_entity.pdbx_description
1 polymer ?
#
loop_
_entity_poly.entity_id
_entity_poly.type
_entity_poly.pdbx_seq_one_letter_code
_entity_poly.pdbx_strand_id
1 'polypeptide(L)'
;MTTHDDLERPGIAPLWLQALTLPTYGWVQPFLRQMGFPETLLPHIEHLAAVAADAGKKRRTLWVGQQTAGYSPELDARINRKVFAEALEALAARVSPQAASDFKEWAQRSIVDESVHGALLAWKVVLRHAAGQGNRGFALLPPPAALAHALPPVLPLLLFESSKALHAALLAASPPYHDDSGMGNDLSPDAMTVEEIISEEQVRAVLRTLSQQLSPTEKTEVLAWAQQQAAVLKIPSDALQGLRFWT
;
A
#
# COMPACT_ATOMS: atom_id res chain seq x y z
N MET A 1 -17.14 -7.63 10.94
CA MET A 1 -15.82 -7.76 10.29
C MET A 1 -15.67 -9.19 9.83
N THR A 2 -16.05 -9.47 8.59
CA THR A 2 -15.74 -10.74 7.94
C THR A 2 -14.25 -10.74 7.64
N THR A 3 -13.46 -11.42 8.47
CA THR A 3 -12.14 -11.92 8.09
C THR A 3 -12.36 -12.97 7.00
N HIS A 4 -12.69 -12.54 5.79
CA HIS A 4 -12.40 -13.39 4.64
C HIS A 4 -10.90 -13.55 4.64
N ASP A 5 -10.44 -14.78 4.76
CA ASP A 5 -9.02 -15.11 4.66
C ASP A 5 -8.57 -14.60 3.30
N ASP A 6 -7.86 -13.46 3.25
CA ASP A 6 -7.59 -12.78 1.98
C ASP A 6 -6.87 -13.69 1.00
N LEU A 7 -6.23 -14.76 1.50
CA LEU A 7 -5.62 -15.87 0.76
C LEU A 7 -6.58 -16.64 -0.18
N GLU A 8 -7.89 -16.42 -0.11
CA GLU A 8 -8.87 -17.13 -0.95
C GLU A 8 -9.22 -16.41 -2.26
N ARG A 9 -8.86 -15.12 -2.42
CA ARG A 9 -9.25 -14.37 -3.62
C ARG A 9 -8.41 -14.80 -4.84
N PRO A 10 -9.00 -15.14 -5.98
CA PRO A 10 -8.24 -15.40 -7.20
C PRO A 10 -7.39 -14.20 -7.63
N GLY A 11 -6.20 -14.44 -8.18
CA GLY A 11 -5.37 -13.37 -8.78
C GLY A 11 -4.46 -12.60 -7.81
N ILE A 12 -4.57 -12.82 -6.49
CA ILE A 12 -3.70 -12.18 -5.48
C ILE A 12 -2.34 -12.88 -5.32
N ALA A 13 -2.14 -14.03 -5.97
CA ALA A 13 -0.89 -14.80 -5.96
C ALA A 13 0.36 -13.94 -6.16
N PRO A 14 0.38 -13.10 -7.21
CA PRO A 14 1.55 -12.32 -7.53
C PRO A 14 1.79 -11.28 -6.45
N LEU A 15 0.73 -10.73 -5.85
CA LEU A 15 0.80 -9.71 -4.79
C LEU A 15 1.47 -10.25 -3.52
N TRP A 16 1.12 -11.47 -3.08
CA TRP A 16 1.75 -12.08 -1.90
C TRP A 16 3.22 -12.42 -2.13
N LEU A 17 3.55 -12.95 -3.31
CA LEU A 17 4.95 -13.19 -3.65
C LEU A 17 5.73 -11.87 -3.75
N GLN A 18 5.14 -10.84 -4.37
CA GLN A 18 5.73 -9.52 -4.44
C GLN A 18 5.96 -8.94 -3.05
N ALA A 19 5.01 -9.10 -2.10
CA ALA A 19 5.18 -8.67 -0.73
C ALA A 19 6.36 -9.36 -0.01
N LEU A 20 6.62 -10.64 -0.31
CA LEU A 20 7.77 -11.37 0.22
C LEU A 20 9.08 -10.94 -0.43
N THR A 21 9.09 -10.67 -1.74
CA THR A 21 10.31 -10.41 -2.50
C THR A 21 10.72 -8.95 -2.49
N LEU A 22 9.79 -8.00 -2.62
CA LEU A 22 10.07 -6.58 -2.78
C LEU A 22 10.98 -6.03 -1.67
N PRO A 23 10.77 -6.32 -0.37
CA PRO A 23 11.63 -5.81 0.70
C PRO A 23 13.07 -6.34 0.66
N THR A 24 13.31 -7.41 -0.10
CA THR A 24 14.58 -8.13 -0.14
C THR A 24 15.54 -7.56 -1.19
N TYR A 25 15.03 -6.72 -2.11
CA TYR A 25 15.86 -6.07 -3.11
C TYR A 25 16.76 -5.01 -2.48
N GLY A 26 18.06 -5.06 -2.78
CA GLY A 26 19.06 -4.15 -2.20
C GLY A 26 18.74 -2.67 -2.43
N TRP A 27 18.15 -2.32 -3.58
CA TRP A 27 17.75 -0.94 -3.88
C TRP A 27 16.47 -0.48 -3.15
N VAL A 28 15.64 -1.40 -2.65
CA VAL A 28 14.42 -1.09 -1.87
C VAL A 28 14.76 -0.84 -0.40
N GLN A 29 15.81 -1.47 0.12
CA GLN A 29 16.19 -1.39 1.54
C GLN A 29 16.22 0.04 2.14
N PRO A 30 16.76 1.07 1.45
CA PRO A 30 16.76 2.44 1.96
C PRO A 30 15.36 3.03 2.19
N PHE A 31 14.34 2.46 1.57
CA PHE A 31 12.96 2.95 1.58
C PHE A 31 12.04 2.18 2.54
N LEU A 32 12.47 1.04 3.10
CA LEU A 32 11.62 0.15 3.90
C LEU A 32 10.89 0.86 5.05
N ARG A 33 11.57 1.76 5.76
CA ARG A 33 10.93 2.55 6.82
C ARG A 33 9.84 3.48 6.30
N GLN A 34 10.08 4.11 5.14
CA GLN A 34 9.09 4.97 4.51
C GLN A 34 7.89 4.17 3.98
N MET A 35 8.12 2.91 3.60
CA MET A 35 7.09 1.95 3.22
C MET A 35 6.31 1.39 4.42
N GLY A 36 6.57 1.87 5.65
CA GLY A 36 5.93 1.35 6.86
C GLY A 36 6.23 -0.12 7.13
N PHE A 37 7.35 -0.63 6.62
CA PHE A 37 7.77 -2.01 6.80
C PHE A 37 8.06 -2.29 8.29
N PRO A 38 7.72 -3.48 8.83
CA PRO A 38 7.87 -3.73 10.27
C PRO A 38 9.30 -3.60 10.78
N GLU A 39 9.49 -2.77 11.81
CA GLU A 39 10.79 -2.58 12.47
C GLU A 39 11.33 -3.89 13.07
N THR A 40 10.44 -4.82 13.44
CA THR A 40 10.78 -6.17 13.92
C THR A 40 11.46 -7.04 12.86
N LEU A 41 11.36 -6.69 11.58
CA LEU A 41 11.94 -7.43 10.45
C LEU A 41 13.12 -6.74 9.79
N LEU A 42 13.33 -5.43 10.00
CA LEU A 42 14.46 -4.70 9.41
C LEU A 42 15.83 -5.34 9.71
N PRO A 43 16.11 -5.87 10.92
CA PRO A 43 17.39 -6.54 11.20
C PRO A 43 17.48 -7.96 10.62
N HIS A 44 16.41 -8.49 10.03
CA HIS A 44 16.23 -9.89 9.65
C HIS A 44 15.82 -10.05 8.18
N ILE A 45 16.14 -9.07 7.32
CA ILE A 45 15.77 -9.08 5.90
C ILE A 45 16.34 -10.30 5.17
N GLU A 46 17.50 -10.82 5.57
CA GLU A 46 18.09 -12.05 5.04
C GLU A 46 17.23 -13.29 5.33
N HIS A 47 16.58 -13.34 6.49
CA HIS A 47 15.64 -14.42 6.81
C HIS A 47 14.39 -14.33 5.94
N LEU A 48 13.87 -13.12 5.71
CA LEU A 48 12.77 -12.89 4.78
C LEU A 48 13.14 -13.27 3.35
N ALA A 49 14.34 -12.90 2.88
CA ALA A 49 14.83 -13.23 1.54
C ALA A 49 14.88 -14.75 1.30
N ALA A 50 15.37 -15.51 2.28
CA ALA A 50 15.39 -16.95 2.19
C ALA A 50 13.97 -17.56 2.20
N VAL A 51 13.06 -17.05 3.03
CA VAL A 51 11.64 -17.46 3.03
C VAL A 51 10.98 -17.15 1.67
N ALA A 52 11.23 -15.98 1.09
CA ALA A 52 10.71 -15.59 -0.21
C ALA A 52 11.20 -16.52 -1.34
N ALA A 53 12.49 -16.87 -1.33
CA ALA A 53 13.08 -17.80 -2.29
C ALA A 53 12.47 -19.21 -2.18
N ASP A 54 12.33 -19.73 -0.95
CA ASP A 54 11.72 -21.03 -0.68
C ASP A 54 10.25 -21.06 -1.14
N ALA A 55 9.48 -20.01 -0.83
CA ALA A 55 8.10 -19.84 -1.24
C ALA A 55 7.95 -19.80 -2.77
N GLY A 56 8.78 -19.00 -3.45
CA GLY A 56 8.78 -18.89 -4.91
C GLY A 56 9.10 -20.22 -5.61
N LYS A 57 10.11 -20.95 -5.12
CA LYS A 57 10.45 -22.30 -5.61
C LYS A 57 9.29 -23.27 -5.42
N LYS A 58 8.72 -23.31 -4.21
CA LYS A 58 7.62 -24.21 -3.89
C LYS A 58 6.38 -23.92 -4.72
N ARG A 59 5.99 -22.65 -4.88
CA ARG A 59 4.86 -22.26 -5.74
C ARG A 59 5.08 -22.75 -7.16
N ARG A 60 6.26 -22.52 -7.74
CA ARG A 60 6.60 -22.99 -9.08
C ARG A 60 6.46 -24.51 -9.21
N THR A 61 6.99 -25.27 -8.26
CA THR A 61 6.89 -26.73 -8.26
C THR A 61 5.43 -27.20 -8.17
N LEU A 62 4.63 -26.64 -7.26
CA LEU A 62 3.22 -27.00 -7.10
C LEU A 62 2.39 -26.63 -8.34
N TRP A 63 2.65 -25.46 -8.93
CA TRP A 63 1.98 -24.99 -10.13
C TRP A 63 2.24 -25.92 -11.32
N VAL A 64 3.51 -26.18 -11.63
CA VAL A 64 3.90 -27.08 -12.75
C VAL A 64 3.39 -28.50 -12.52
N GLY A 65 3.42 -29.00 -11.28
CA GLY A 65 2.98 -30.36 -10.96
C GLY A 65 1.46 -30.57 -11.00
N GLN A 66 0.66 -29.50 -10.91
CA GLN A 66 -0.81 -29.59 -10.87
C GLN A 66 -1.49 -28.99 -12.11
N GLN A 67 -0.75 -28.30 -12.98
CA GLN A 67 -1.29 -27.69 -14.18
C GLN A 67 -1.43 -28.71 -15.30
N THR A 68 -2.65 -29.25 -15.48
CA THR A 68 -2.94 -30.28 -16.50
C THR A 68 -3.57 -29.73 -17.78
N ALA A 69 -4.23 -28.56 -17.79
CA ALA A 69 -4.92 -28.04 -18.99
C ALA A 69 -5.22 -26.52 -19.03
N GLY A 70 -4.41 -25.67 -18.41
CA GLY A 70 -4.60 -24.21 -18.44
C GLY A 70 -4.64 -23.56 -17.06
N TYR A 71 -4.97 -22.27 -17.00
CA TYR A 71 -5.07 -21.53 -15.73
C TYR A 71 -6.38 -21.90 -15.01
N SER A 72 -6.30 -22.33 -13.75
CA SER A 72 -7.45 -22.47 -12.85
C SER A 72 -7.31 -21.50 -11.68
N PRO A 73 -8.25 -20.55 -11.52
CA PRO A 73 -8.24 -19.60 -10.41
C PRO A 73 -8.33 -20.28 -9.03
N GLU A 74 -9.09 -21.37 -8.90
CA GLU A 74 -9.22 -22.10 -7.63
C GLU A 74 -7.94 -22.86 -7.27
N LEU A 75 -7.29 -23.47 -8.27
CA LEU A 75 -6.00 -24.13 -8.08
C LEU A 75 -4.94 -23.13 -7.64
N ASP A 76 -4.88 -21.96 -8.28
CA ASP A 76 -3.95 -20.89 -7.92
C ASP A 76 -4.16 -20.45 -6.47
N ALA A 77 -5.41 -20.09 -6.10
CA ALA A 77 -5.76 -19.70 -4.73
C ALA A 77 -5.35 -20.77 -3.69
N ARG A 78 -5.60 -22.05 -3.98
CA ARG A 78 -5.21 -23.16 -3.10
C ARG A 78 -3.70 -23.29 -2.95
N ILE A 79 -2.94 -23.18 -4.04
CA ILE A 79 -1.47 -23.22 -4.01
C ILE A 79 -0.94 -22.05 -3.19
N ASN A 80 -1.44 -20.84 -3.42
CA ASN A 80 -0.96 -19.63 -2.74
C ASN A 80 -1.23 -19.69 -1.24
N ARG A 81 -2.43 -20.10 -0.82
CA ARG A 81 -2.74 -20.28 0.59
C ARG A 81 -1.73 -21.20 1.27
N LYS A 82 -1.45 -22.35 0.65
CA LYS A 82 -0.48 -23.31 1.19
C LYS A 82 0.93 -22.71 1.26
N VAL A 83 1.41 -22.14 0.15
CA VAL A 83 2.77 -21.57 0.08
C VAL A 83 2.94 -20.45 1.08
N PHE A 84 1.96 -19.57 1.20
CA PHE A 84 2.05 -18.40 2.06
C PHE A 84 1.88 -18.73 3.54
N ALA A 85 0.97 -19.64 3.89
CA ALA A 85 0.85 -20.13 5.26
C ALA A 85 2.18 -20.72 5.75
N GLU A 86 2.81 -21.56 4.94
CA GLU A 86 4.12 -22.12 5.27
C GLU A 86 5.24 -21.08 5.29
N ALA A 87 5.17 -20.05 4.43
CA ALA A 87 6.13 -18.94 4.45
C ALA A 87 6.03 -18.14 5.76
N LEU A 88 4.82 -17.86 6.24
CA LEU A 88 4.60 -17.21 7.54
C LEU A 88 5.07 -18.07 8.71
N GLU A 89 4.80 -19.38 8.68
CA GLU A 89 5.30 -20.32 9.69
C GLU A 89 6.84 -20.35 9.70
N ALA A 90 7.47 -20.37 8.52
CA ALA A 90 8.92 -20.34 8.38
C ALA A 90 9.51 -19.02 8.90
N LEU A 91 8.87 -17.89 8.60
CA LEU A 91 9.27 -16.58 9.12
C LEU A 91 9.12 -16.53 10.64
N ALA A 92 8.03 -17.08 11.18
CA ALA A 92 7.80 -17.17 12.61
C ALA A 92 8.86 -18.00 13.34
N ALA A 93 9.27 -19.12 12.75
CA ALA A 93 10.29 -20.00 13.28
C ALA A 93 11.71 -19.40 13.22
N ARG A 94 12.01 -18.61 12.17
CA ARG A 94 13.33 -18.00 11.98
C ARG A 94 13.53 -16.69 12.76
N VAL A 95 12.46 -15.92 12.93
CA VAL A 95 12.50 -14.60 13.58
C VAL A 95 11.67 -14.62 14.86
N SER A 96 10.34 -14.55 14.73
CA SER A 96 9.40 -14.70 15.84
C SER A 96 7.96 -14.76 15.32
N PRO A 97 7.01 -15.33 16.09
CA PRO A 97 5.59 -15.25 15.76
C PRO A 97 5.07 -13.82 15.55
N GLN A 98 5.56 -12.85 16.33
CA GLN A 98 5.18 -11.44 16.19
C GLN A 98 5.64 -10.87 14.84
N ALA A 99 6.89 -11.14 14.44
CA ALA A 99 7.41 -10.66 13.16
C ALA A 99 6.62 -11.22 11.96
N ALA A 100 6.18 -12.48 12.01
CA ALA A 100 5.30 -13.04 10.98
C ALA A 100 3.92 -12.37 10.97
N SER A 101 3.36 -12.05 12.15
CA SER A 101 2.10 -11.30 12.26
C SER A 101 2.24 -9.89 11.69
N ASP A 102 3.28 -9.15 12.08
CA ASP A 102 3.54 -7.79 11.61
C ASP A 102 3.75 -7.77 10.08
N PHE A 103 4.49 -8.75 9.54
CA PHE A 103 4.67 -8.92 8.11
C PHE A 103 3.33 -9.11 7.39
N LYS A 104 2.50 -10.03 7.89
CA LYS A 104 1.19 -10.33 7.29
C LYS A 104 0.34 -9.07 7.24
N GLU A 105 0.26 -8.32 8.34
CA GLU A 105 -0.51 -7.07 8.41
C GLU A 105 0.02 -6.04 7.43
N TRP A 106 1.35 -5.84 7.38
CA TRP A 106 1.98 -4.93 6.43
C TRP A 106 1.71 -5.31 4.98
N ALA A 107 1.85 -6.58 4.62
CA ALA A 107 1.61 -7.06 3.26
C ALA A 107 0.13 -6.89 2.86
N GLN A 108 -0.80 -7.20 3.76
CA GLN A 108 -2.23 -7.00 3.54
C GLN A 108 -2.54 -5.53 3.27
N ARG A 109 -2.06 -4.62 4.12
CA ARG A 109 -2.42 -3.21 4.04
C ARG A 109 -1.71 -2.43 2.92
N SER A 110 -0.59 -2.94 2.41
CA SER A 110 0.27 -2.19 1.47
C SER A 110 0.29 -2.75 0.06
N ILE A 111 -0.05 -4.04 -0.13
CA ILE A 111 0.10 -4.71 -1.43
C ILE A 111 -1.13 -5.55 -1.79
N VAL A 112 -1.71 -6.28 -0.85
CA VAL A 112 -2.71 -7.30 -1.16
C VAL A 112 -4.15 -6.77 -1.17
N ASP A 113 -4.52 -5.85 -0.26
CA ASP A 113 -5.88 -5.33 -0.17
C ASP A 113 -6.08 -4.11 -1.07
N GLU A 114 -6.51 -4.34 -2.32
CA GLU A 114 -6.82 -3.28 -3.30
C GLU A 114 -7.83 -2.24 -2.77
N SER A 115 -8.71 -2.62 -1.85
CA SER A 115 -9.70 -1.68 -1.29
C SER A 115 -9.01 -0.57 -0.49
N VAL A 116 -7.89 -0.89 0.15
CA VAL A 116 -7.10 0.04 0.95
C VAL A 116 -6.41 1.05 0.04
N HIS A 117 -5.83 0.60 -1.07
CA HIS A 117 -5.22 1.46 -2.09
C HIS A 117 -6.23 2.50 -2.60
N GLY A 118 -7.40 2.04 -3.08
CA GLY A 118 -8.44 2.93 -3.59
C GLY A 118 -8.90 3.97 -2.58
N ALA A 119 -8.97 3.59 -1.29
CA ALA A 119 -9.38 4.50 -0.23
C ALA A 119 -8.33 5.54 0.13
N LEU A 120 -7.07 5.15 0.25
CA LEU A 120 -5.98 6.08 0.54
C LEU A 120 -5.72 7.02 -0.63
N LEU A 121 -5.88 6.56 -1.88
CA LEU A 121 -5.84 7.43 -3.05
C LEU A 121 -6.97 8.46 -3.03
N ALA A 122 -8.20 8.05 -2.72
CA ALA A 122 -9.33 8.97 -2.57
C ALA A 122 -9.07 10.03 -1.49
N TRP A 123 -8.58 9.62 -0.32
CA TRP A 123 -8.18 10.52 0.76
C TRP A 123 -7.06 11.48 0.34
N LYS A 124 -6.02 10.98 -0.33
CA LYS A 124 -4.92 11.80 -0.85
C LYS A 124 -5.43 12.92 -1.73
N VAL A 125 -6.30 12.58 -2.68
CA VAL A 125 -6.88 13.56 -3.62
C VAL A 125 -7.71 14.60 -2.86
N VAL A 126 -8.64 14.17 -2.02
CA VAL A 126 -9.51 15.08 -1.24
C VAL A 126 -8.70 16.03 -0.34
N LEU A 127 -7.71 15.50 0.39
CA LEU A 127 -6.87 16.30 1.30
C LEU A 127 -5.96 17.28 0.55
N ARG A 128 -5.43 16.90 -0.62
CA ARG A 128 -4.69 17.83 -1.49
C ARG A 128 -5.56 18.99 -1.95
N HIS A 129 -6.83 18.72 -2.28
CA HIS A 129 -7.79 19.79 -2.61
C HIS A 129 -8.07 20.69 -1.41
N ALA A 130 -8.24 20.13 -0.20
CA ALA A 130 -8.40 20.90 1.04
C ALA A 130 -7.23 21.86 1.27
N ALA A 131 -6.01 21.40 0.97
CA ALA A 131 -4.76 22.14 1.08
C ALA A 131 -4.49 23.15 -0.06
N GLY A 132 -5.42 23.30 -1.01
CA GLY A 132 -5.23 24.18 -2.17
C GLY A 132 -4.22 23.65 -3.21
N GLN A 133 -3.84 22.38 -3.12
CA GLN A 133 -2.87 21.68 -3.98
C GLN A 133 -3.53 20.81 -5.06
N GLY A 134 -4.84 20.96 -5.26
CA GLY A 134 -5.62 20.21 -6.24
C GLY A 134 -5.77 20.93 -7.58
N ASN A 135 -6.37 20.24 -8.55
CA ASN A 135 -6.61 20.78 -9.88
C ASN A 135 -7.59 21.97 -9.85
N ARG A 136 -7.17 23.11 -10.40
CA ARG A 136 -7.95 24.38 -10.44
C ARG A 136 -9.24 24.33 -11.27
N GLY A 137 -9.46 23.25 -12.03
CA GLY A 137 -10.62 23.09 -12.90
C GLY A 137 -11.90 22.60 -12.20
N PHE A 138 -11.84 22.26 -10.92
CA PHE A 138 -13.00 21.77 -10.16
C PHE A 138 -13.56 22.86 -9.23
N ALA A 139 -14.88 22.90 -9.07
CA ALA A 139 -15.57 23.78 -8.13
C ALA A 139 -15.43 23.26 -6.70
N LEU A 140 -14.30 23.55 -6.06
CA LEU A 140 -13.96 23.01 -4.73
C LEU A 140 -14.87 23.56 -3.64
N LEU A 141 -15.26 22.69 -2.72
CA LEU A 141 -15.96 23.05 -1.50
C LEU A 141 -14.93 23.56 -0.48
N PRO A 142 -15.20 24.66 0.24
CA PRO A 142 -14.29 25.12 1.29
C PRO A 142 -14.19 24.05 2.39
N PRO A 143 -12.98 23.72 2.89
CA PRO A 143 -12.82 22.78 3.99
C PRO A 143 -13.42 23.33 5.29
N PRO A 144 -13.87 22.46 6.23
CA PRO A 144 -14.27 22.88 7.57
C PRO A 144 -13.13 23.61 8.26
N ALA A 145 -13.45 24.60 9.10
CA ALA A 145 -12.45 25.43 9.77
C ALA A 145 -11.44 24.60 10.58
N ALA A 146 -11.92 23.57 11.29
CA ALA A 146 -11.08 22.66 12.06
C ALA A 146 -10.03 21.94 11.18
N LEU A 147 -10.44 21.48 9.98
CA LEU A 147 -9.51 20.89 9.02
C LEU A 147 -8.51 21.94 8.49
N ALA A 148 -8.99 23.13 8.10
CA ALA A 148 -8.14 24.20 7.61
C ALA A 148 -7.04 24.58 8.63
N HIS A 149 -7.37 24.56 9.92
CA HIS A 149 -6.40 24.77 11.01
C HIS A 149 -5.45 23.59 11.25
N ALA A 150 -5.91 22.36 11.03
CA ALA A 150 -5.12 21.14 11.24
C ALA A 150 -4.23 20.74 10.05
N LEU A 151 -4.43 21.32 8.86
CA LEU A 151 -3.67 21.00 7.64
C LEU A 151 -2.21 21.46 7.62
N PRO A 152 -1.80 22.65 8.12
CA PRO A 152 -0.43 23.15 7.96
C PRO A 152 0.67 22.19 8.44
N PRO A 153 0.55 21.50 9.59
CA PRO A 153 1.57 20.53 10.04
C PRO A 153 1.76 19.32 9.13
N VAL A 154 0.70 18.92 8.42
CA VAL A 154 0.69 17.72 7.55
C VAL A 154 0.89 18.05 6.08
N LEU A 155 0.88 19.34 5.72
CA LEU A 155 0.99 19.82 4.35
C LEU A 155 2.22 19.26 3.60
N PRO A 156 3.43 19.18 4.18
CA PRO A 156 4.59 18.65 3.48
C PRO A 156 4.41 17.22 2.94
N LEU A 157 3.56 16.41 3.58
CA LEU A 157 3.26 15.04 3.15
C LEU A 157 2.26 14.98 1.97
N LEU A 158 1.55 16.07 1.70
CA LEU A 158 0.56 16.19 0.63
C LEU A 158 1.10 16.94 -0.61
N LEU A 159 2.30 17.53 -0.51
CA LEU A 159 2.90 18.32 -1.59
C LEU A 159 3.30 17.46 -2.79
N PHE A 160 3.16 18.05 -3.98
CA PHE A 160 3.57 17.41 -5.22
C PHE A 160 5.10 17.27 -5.32
N GLU A 161 5.82 18.22 -4.75
CA GLU A 161 7.27 18.26 -4.65
C GLU A 161 7.83 17.05 -3.89
N SER A 162 7.15 16.64 -2.82
CA SER A 162 7.50 15.44 -2.05
C SER A 162 7.38 14.17 -2.90
N SER A 163 6.31 14.08 -3.71
CA SER A 163 6.12 12.97 -4.66
C SER A 163 7.21 12.97 -5.74
N LYS A 164 7.56 14.14 -6.30
CA LYS A 164 8.63 14.27 -7.30
C LYS A 164 9.99 13.89 -6.75
N ALA A 165 10.30 14.28 -5.51
CA ALA A 165 11.56 13.94 -4.86
C ALA A 165 11.66 12.42 -4.64
N LEU A 166 10.57 11.79 -4.20
CA LEU A 166 10.49 10.34 -4.07
C LEU A 166 10.68 9.64 -5.42
N HIS A 167 9.95 10.07 -6.45
CA HIS A 167 10.05 9.53 -7.81
C HIS A 167 11.49 9.58 -8.33
N ALA A 168 12.16 10.73 -8.20
CA ALA A 168 13.55 10.91 -8.61
C ALA A 168 14.52 10.02 -7.81
N ALA A 169 14.28 9.84 -6.51
CA ALA A 169 15.08 8.94 -5.67
C ALA A 169 14.92 7.47 -6.08
N LEU A 170 13.70 7.06 -6.42
CA LEU A 170 13.41 5.70 -6.91
C LEU A 170 14.02 5.47 -8.29
N LEU A 171 13.95 6.45 -9.19
CA LEU A 171 14.60 6.38 -10.49
C LEU A 171 16.12 6.22 -10.37
N ALA A 172 16.74 6.92 -9.42
CA ALA A 172 18.18 6.83 -9.18
C ALA A 172 18.62 5.52 -8.51
N ALA A 173 17.76 4.92 -7.68
CA ALA A 173 18.09 3.70 -6.93
C ALA A 173 17.73 2.41 -7.67
N SER A 174 16.61 2.41 -8.39
CA SER A 174 16.06 1.21 -9.02
C SER A 174 16.85 0.78 -10.26
N PRO A 175 16.81 -0.52 -10.64
CA PRO A 175 17.45 -1.00 -11.86
C PRO A 175 16.91 -0.27 -13.10
N PRO A 176 17.75 0.00 -14.12
CA PRO A 176 17.29 0.62 -15.36
C PRO A 176 16.12 -0.17 -15.96
N TYR A 177 15.04 0.53 -16.25
CA TYR A 177 13.87 -0.02 -16.91
C TYR A 177 13.71 0.65 -18.27
N HIS A 178 13.56 -0.16 -19.31
CA HIS A 178 13.24 0.32 -20.64
C HIS A 178 11.82 -0.12 -20.96
N ASP A 179 10.91 0.85 -20.98
CA ASP A 179 9.55 0.61 -21.43
C ASP A 179 9.51 0.63 -22.96
N ASP A 180 9.54 -0.56 -23.56
CA ASP A 180 9.40 -0.73 -25.01
C ASP A 180 8.02 -0.28 -25.53
N SER A 181 7.05 0.00 -24.65
CA SER A 181 5.70 0.45 -25.04
C SER A 181 5.62 1.93 -25.41
N GLY A 182 6.68 2.71 -25.19
CA GLY A 182 6.72 4.14 -25.51
C GLY A 182 5.81 5.01 -24.63
N MET A 183 5.28 4.46 -23.53
CA MET A 183 4.38 5.16 -22.60
C MET A 183 5.13 6.10 -21.63
N GLY A 184 6.46 6.13 -21.69
CA GLY A 184 7.29 7.10 -20.97
C GLY A 184 7.33 6.87 -19.46
N ASN A 185 7.08 5.65 -19.00
CA ASN A 185 7.28 5.31 -17.59
C ASN A 185 8.77 4.99 -17.36
N ASP A 186 9.44 5.90 -16.64
CA ASP A 186 10.86 5.78 -16.32
C ASP A 186 11.12 4.78 -15.17
N LEU A 187 10.07 4.35 -14.45
CA LEU A 187 10.15 3.41 -13.34
C LEU A 187 9.78 1.98 -13.76
N SER A 188 10.52 1.01 -13.22
CA SER A 188 10.11 -0.40 -13.25
C SER A 188 8.79 -0.61 -12.48
N PRO A 189 8.03 -1.68 -12.77
CA PRO A 189 6.81 -2.00 -12.02
C PRO A 189 7.02 -2.12 -10.50
N ASP A 190 8.16 -2.67 -10.06
CA ASP A 190 8.50 -2.76 -8.64
C ASP A 190 8.80 -1.38 -8.04
N ALA A 191 9.45 -0.48 -8.78
CA ALA A 191 9.68 0.90 -8.34
C ALA A 191 8.38 1.70 -8.24
N MET A 192 7.44 1.51 -9.18
CA MET A 192 6.09 2.08 -9.07
C MET A 192 5.37 1.56 -7.82
N THR A 193 5.46 0.26 -7.54
CA THR A 193 4.87 -0.35 -6.34
C THR A 193 5.44 0.28 -5.06
N VAL A 194 6.77 0.50 -4.99
CA VAL A 194 7.39 1.19 -3.84
C VAL A 194 6.91 2.63 -3.72
N GLU A 195 6.80 3.36 -4.83
CA GLU A 195 6.28 4.73 -4.85
C GLU A 195 4.86 4.79 -4.28
N GLU A 196 3.99 3.87 -4.72
CA GLU A 196 2.61 3.75 -4.27
C GLU A 196 2.52 3.47 -2.77
N ILE A 197 3.25 2.47 -2.26
CA ILE A 197 3.27 2.11 -0.83
C ILE A 197 3.69 3.31 0.02
N ILE A 198 4.76 4.01 -0.34
CA ILE A 198 5.24 5.17 0.43
C ILE A 198 4.22 6.31 0.39
N SER A 199 3.62 6.56 -0.77
CA SER A 199 2.55 7.54 -0.93
C SER A 199 1.35 7.22 -0.01
N GLU A 200 0.96 5.95 0.08
CA GLU A 200 -0.10 5.50 0.97
C GLU A 200 0.25 5.68 2.45
N GLU A 201 1.46 5.31 2.86
CA GLU A 201 1.92 5.49 4.24
C GLU A 201 2.00 6.97 4.63
N GLN A 202 2.37 7.85 3.70
CA GLN A 202 2.27 9.29 3.91
C GLN A 202 0.82 9.72 4.18
N VAL A 203 -0.15 9.23 3.40
CA VAL A 203 -1.57 9.55 3.62
C VAL A 203 -2.06 9.02 4.95
N ARG A 204 -1.68 7.80 5.36
CA ARG A 204 -1.99 7.28 6.70
C ARG A 204 -1.42 8.17 7.80
N ALA A 205 -0.18 8.61 7.65
CA ALA A 205 0.45 9.52 8.61
C ALA A 205 -0.31 10.85 8.71
N VAL A 206 -0.79 11.39 7.59
CA VAL A 206 -1.67 12.58 7.56
C VAL A 206 -2.96 12.30 8.33
N LEU A 207 -3.68 11.23 7.99
CA LEU A 207 -4.97 10.90 8.63
C LEU A 207 -4.85 10.64 10.13
N ARG A 208 -3.79 9.94 10.57
CA ARG A 208 -3.49 9.72 11.99
C ARG A 208 -3.21 11.05 12.71
N THR A 209 -2.43 11.92 12.09
CA THR A 209 -2.12 13.24 12.67
C THR A 209 -3.38 14.10 12.79
N LEU A 210 -4.22 14.14 11.75
CA LEU A 210 -5.53 14.83 11.80
C LEU A 210 -6.43 14.24 12.89
N SER A 211 -6.46 12.91 13.02
CA SER A 211 -7.23 12.22 14.04
C SER A 211 -6.82 12.58 15.47
N GLN A 212 -5.55 12.88 15.70
CA GLN A 212 -5.06 13.31 17.02
C GLN A 212 -5.40 14.77 17.32
N GLN A 213 -5.58 15.60 16.30
CA GLN A 213 -5.86 17.04 16.45
C GLN A 213 -7.35 17.37 16.48
N LEU A 214 -8.19 16.53 15.87
CA LEU A 214 -9.63 16.77 15.73
C LEU A 214 -10.42 16.01 16.79
N SER A 215 -11.40 16.66 17.38
CA SER A 215 -12.41 16.03 18.24
C SER A 215 -13.29 15.06 17.44
N PRO A 216 -14.00 14.12 18.11
CA PRO A 216 -14.91 13.21 17.41
C PRO A 216 -15.95 13.92 16.53
N THR A 217 -16.50 15.04 17.00
CA THR A 217 -17.47 15.85 16.24
C THR A 217 -16.82 16.45 14.99
N GLU A 218 -15.63 17.04 15.12
CA GLU A 218 -14.90 17.61 13.98
C GLU A 218 -14.51 16.51 12.96
N LYS A 219 -14.15 15.30 13.41
CA LYS A 219 -13.90 14.18 12.49
C LYS A 219 -15.13 13.82 11.66
N THR A 220 -16.31 13.82 12.26
CA THR A 220 -17.57 13.57 11.55
C THR A 220 -17.86 14.68 10.54
N GLU A 221 -17.65 15.95 10.90
CA GLU A 221 -17.80 17.08 9.98
C GLU A 221 -16.82 16.99 8.80
N VAL A 222 -15.55 16.65 9.07
CA VAL A 222 -14.54 16.46 8.03
C VAL A 222 -14.89 15.30 7.11
N LEU A 223 -15.39 14.18 7.65
CA LEU A 223 -15.83 13.05 6.82
C LEU A 223 -17.02 13.44 5.92
N ALA A 224 -18.02 14.13 6.48
CA ALA A 224 -19.18 14.58 5.72
C ALA A 224 -18.77 15.55 4.59
N TRP A 225 -17.88 16.49 4.89
CA TRP A 225 -17.29 17.37 3.87
C TRP A 225 -16.49 16.59 2.82
N ALA A 226 -15.64 15.64 3.23
CA ALA A 226 -14.82 14.85 2.33
C ALA A 226 -15.67 14.04 1.35
N GLN A 227 -16.81 13.50 1.80
CA GLN A 227 -17.77 12.78 0.94
C GLN A 227 -18.41 13.71 -0.10
N GLN A 228 -18.78 14.93 0.28
CA GLN A 228 -19.31 15.92 -0.65
C GLN A 228 -18.25 16.36 -1.66
N GLN A 229 -17.01 16.57 -1.20
CA GLN A 229 -15.89 16.92 -2.07
C GLN A 229 -15.54 15.79 -3.04
N ALA A 230 -15.58 14.53 -2.59
CA ALA A 230 -15.39 13.35 -3.44
C ALA A 230 -16.43 13.30 -4.57
N ALA A 231 -17.71 13.60 -4.26
CA ALA A 231 -18.76 13.66 -5.27
C ALA A 231 -18.50 14.74 -6.35
N VAL A 232 -18.01 15.92 -5.94
CA VAL A 232 -17.59 16.99 -6.88
C VAL A 232 -16.45 16.52 -7.80
N LEU A 233 -15.51 15.75 -7.24
CA LEU A 233 -14.36 15.21 -7.95
C LEU A 233 -14.67 13.93 -8.74
N LYS A 234 -15.92 13.45 -8.73
CA LYS A 234 -16.36 12.20 -9.34
C LYS A 234 -15.62 10.96 -8.80
N ILE A 235 -15.19 11.03 -7.55
CA ILE A 235 -14.69 9.88 -6.80
C ILE A 235 -15.90 9.19 -6.15
N PRO A 236 -16.05 7.85 -6.24
CA PRO A 236 -17.12 7.14 -5.55
C PRO A 236 -17.13 7.46 -4.05
N SER A 237 -18.29 7.78 -3.48
CA SER A 237 -18.39 8.27 -2.10
C SER A 237 -18.04 7.20 -1.05
N ASP A 238 -18.21 5.93 -1.40
CA ASP A 238 -17.80 4.76 -0.64
C ASP A 238 -16.29 4.51 -0.68
N ALA A 239 -15.57 5.09 -1.64
CA ALA A 239 -14.13 4.93 -1.77
C ALA A 239 -13.38 5.40 -0.53
N LEU A 240 -13.84 6.44 0.19
CA LEU A 240 -13.16 6.94 1.39
C LEU A 240 -13.17 5.92 2.57
N GLN A 241 -14.06 4.92 2.55
CA GLN A 241 -14.24 3.92 3.61
C GLN A 241 -14.37 4.50 5.05
N GLY A 242 -14.91 5.71 5.17
CA GLY A 242 -15.13 6.36 6.46
C GLY A 242 -13.85 6.68 7.23
N LEU A 243 -13.89 6.51 8.56
CA LEU A 243 -12.77 6.81 9.46
C LEU A 243 -11.81 5.62 9.67
N ARG A 244 -11.91 4.56 8.86
CA ARG A 244 -11.11 3.32 9.03
C ARG A 244 -9.61 3.56 9.15
N PHE A 245 -9.09 4.57 8.46
CA PHE A 245 -7.65 4.88 8.38
C PHE A 245 -7.20 6.03 9.29
N TRP A 246 -8.08 6.47 10.19
CA TRP A 246 -7.80 7.56 11.14
C TRP A 246 -7.21 7.07 12.47
N THR A 247 -6.93 5.77 12.60
CA THR A 247 -6.36 5.17 13.83
C THR A 247 -4.87 4.88 13.67
#